data_AF-A0A2C9UXC9-F1
#
_entry.id   AF-A0A2C9UXC9-F1
#
_cell.length_a   1.000
_cell.length_b   1.000
_cell.length_c   1.000
_cell.angle_alpha   90.00
_cell.angle_beta   90.00
_cell.angle_gamma   90.00
#
_symmetry.space_group_name_H-M   'P 1'
#
loop_
_entity.id
_entity.type
_entity.pdbx_description
1 polymer ?
#
loop_
_entity_poly.entity_id
_entity_poly.type
_entity_poly.pdbx_seq_one_letter_code
_entity_poly.pdbx_strand_id
1 'polypeptide(L)'
;MNKQSIFSSKLSKKSPTLLWLLFLFTVLGFGIYICYICFQQISIPLKPKGAFIKDITQAACSIHAMSSQEIHYVHFPNPKTYRREECECTPVRLFVIMSMQRSGSGWFETLLNSHPNVSSNGEIFSVKQRRSNISTIQATLDTVYALEWVSSSAKNDCVAAVGLKWMLNQADLLARYKPTLNVSSLISDLSTSEHMMAEALEYFKSCRHLVLYYEDLMKNHKALSDAQEFLRVPFRKLVSHQVKIHVKPLSEQINNWEEVYSTLEGSKYEYLLHHPDIIL
;
A
#
# COMPACT_ATOMS: atom_id res chain seq x y z
N MET A 1 44.51 -79.73 -26.42
CA MET A 1 43.38 -79.41 -25.52
C MET A 1 43.15 -77.90 -25.56
N ASN A 2 41.90 -77.49 -25.74
CA ASN A 2 41.43 -76.21 -26.30
C ASN A 2 42.02 -74.92 -25.71
N LYS A 3 42.57 -74.06 -26.59
CA LYS A 3 42.75 -72.62 -26.36
C LYS A 3 41.48 -71.90 -26.79
N GLN A 4 40.88 -71.16 -25.86
CA GLN A 4 39.68 -70.35 -26.09
C GLN A 4 39.94 -69.22 -27.10
N SER A 5 39.02 -69.09 -28.03
CA SER A 5 38.96 -68.05 -29.06
C SER A 5 38.37 -66.75 -28.50
N ILE A 6 39.18 -65.71 -28.63
CA ILE A 6 38.92 -64.27 -28.80
C ILE A 6 37.45 -63.93 -29.16
N PHE A 7 36.79 -63.12 -28.33
CA PHE A 7 35.69 -62.24 -28.75
C PHE A 7 36.08 -60.79 -28.43
N SER A 8 36.44 -60.05 -29.47
CA SER A 8 36.75 -58.62 -29.41
C SER A 8 35.44 -57.84 -29.48
N SER A 9 35.03 -57.19 -28.39
CA SER A 9 33.99 -56.15 -28.44
C SER A 9 34.67 -54.79 -28.64
N LYS A 10 34.55 -54.26 -29.86
CA LYS A 10 34.99 -52.91 -30.22
C LYS A 10 34.26 -51.88 -29.35
N LEU A 11 34.99 -51.21 -28.45
CA LEU A 11 34.48 -50.05 -27.74
C LEU A 11 34.45 -48.85 -28.71
N SER A 12 33.25 -48.53 -29.21
CA SER A 12 33.02 -47.41 -30.13
C SER A 12 33.38 -46.08 -29.47
N LYS A 13 34.40 -45.39 -29.98
CA LYS A 13 34.72 -44.00 -29.64
C LYS A 13 33.57 -43.12 -30.12
N LYS A 14 32.58 -42.84 -29.28
CA LYS A 14 31.55 -41.82 -29.59
C LYS A 14 32.26 -40.47 -29.74
N SER A 15 31.99 -39.76 -30.83
CA SER A 15 32.69 -38.51 -31.14
C SER A 15 32.41 -37.47 -30.04
N PRO A 16 33.43 -36.69 -29.63
CA PRO A 16 33.26 -35.66 -28.61
C PRO A 16 32.20 -34.62 -29.00
N THR A 17 31.97 -34.43 -30.30
CA THR A 17 30.91 -33.57 -30.85
C THR A 17 29.50 -34.06 -30.52
N LEU A 18 29.24 -35.37 -30.56
CA LEU A 18 27.92 -35.92 -30.23
C LEU A 18 27.60 -35.75 -28.74
N LEU A 19 28.61 -35.93 -27.89
CA LEU A 19 28.48 -35.80 -26.45
C LEU A 19 28.27 -34.33 -26.04
N TRP A 20 28.94 -33.41 -26.74
CA TRP A 20 28.77 -31.97 -26.55
C TRP A 20 27.39 -31.47 -27.04
N LEU A 21 26.91 -31.99 -28.17
CA LEU A 21 25.56 -31.72 -28.66
C LEU A 21 24.50 -32.21 -27.67
N LEU A 22 24.64 -33.43 -27.14
CA LEU A 22 23.76 -33.96 -26.10
C LEU A 22 23.77 -33.08 -24.84
N PHE A 23 24.93 -32.61 -24.41
CA PHE A 23 25.03 -31.69 -23.27
C PHE A 23 24.31 -30.36 -23.54
N LEU A 24 24.50 -29.76 -24.72
CA LEU A 24 23.78 -28.54 -25.10
C LEU A 24 22.27 -28.72 -25.12
N PHE A 25 21.76 -29.85 -25.62
CA PHE A 25 20.32 -30.14 -25.57
C PHE A 25 19.80 -30.31 -24.14
N THR A 26 20.58 -30.91 -23.24
CA THR A 26 20.19 -31.01 -21.82
C THR A 26 20.17 -29.65 -21.13
N VAL A 27 21.16 -28.79 -21.38
CA VAL A 27 21.21 -27.43 -20.81
C VAL A 27 20.07 -26.57 -21.34
N LEU A 28 19.78 -26.62 -22.65
CA LEU A 28 18.67 -25.89 -23.25
C LEU A 28 17.31 -26.37 -22.69
N GLY A 29 17.15 -27.69 -22.55
CA GLY A 29 15.95 -28.28 -21.95
C GLY A 29 15.75 -27.89 -20.49
N PHE A 30 16.81 -27.91 -19.69
CA PHE A 30 16.77 -27.43 -18.30
C PHE A 30 16.51 -25.93 -18.21
N GLY A 31 17.10 -25.12 -19.10
CA GLY A 31 16.84 -23.69 -19.18
C GLY A 31 15.38 -23.38 -19.50
N ILE A 32 14.79 -24.08 -20.47
CA ILE A 32 13.36 -23.97 -20.80
C ILE A 32 12.49 -24.45 -19.64
N TYR A 33 12.85 -25.54 -18.96
CA TYR A 33 12.12 -26.05 -17.80
C TYR A 33 12.15 -25.08 -16.60
N ILE A 34 13.32 -24.52 -16.29
CA ILE A 34 13.47 -23.50 -15.25
C ILE A 34 12.68 -22.24 -15.64
N CYS A 35 12.76 -21.80 -16.90
CA CYS A 35 11.99 -20.67 -17.39
C CYS A 35 10.47 -20.92 -17.31
N TYR A 36 10.02 -22.13 -17.61
CA TYR A 36 8.63 -22.56 -17.46
C TYR A 36 8.18 -22.54 -15.99
N ILE A 37 8.98 -23.06 -15.07
CA ILE A 37 8.69 -23.01 -13.62
C ILE A 37 8.68 -21.58 -13.09
N CYS A 38 9.65 -20.74 -13.50
CA CYS A 38 9.68 -19.32 -13.17
C CYS A 38 8.45 -18.57 -13.72
N PHE A 39 8.02 -18.88 -14.95
CA PHE A 39 6.81 -18.30 -15.53
C PHE A 39 5.54 -18.74 -14.79
N GLN A 40 5.49 -19.98 -14.31
CA GLN A 40 4.39 -20.47 -13.46
C GLN A 40 4.42 -19.85 -12.04
N GLN A 41 5.59 -19.51 -11.51
CA GLN A 41 5.70 -18.78 -10.23
C GLN A 41 5.41 -17.28 -10.35
N ILE A 42 5.76 -16.65 -11.48
CA ILE A 42 5.44 -15.24 -11.80
C ILE A 42 3.97 -15.06 -12.19
N SER A 43 3.31 -16.14 -12.62
CA SER A 43 1.85 -16.23 -12.65
C SER A 43 1.31 -16.31 -11.23
N ILE A 44 1.56 -15.29 -10.42
CA ILE A 44 0.70 -14.97 -9.28
C ILE A 44 -0.71 -14.94 -9.89
N PRO A 45 -1.63 -15.81 -9.48
CA PRO A 45 -3.00 -15.59 -9.82
C PRO A 45 -3.41 -14.34 -9.05
N LEU A 46 -3.26 -13.17 -9.68
CA LEU A 46 -4.19 -12.06 -9.57
C LEU A 46 -5.48 -12.42 -10.34
N LYS A 47 -5.94 -13.66 -10.22
CA LYS A 47 -7.36 -13.84 -10.03
C LYS A 47 -7.56 -13.41 -8.59
N PRO A 48 -8.35 -12.37 -8.29
CA PRO A 48 -8.97 -12.35 -6.97
C PRO A 48 -9.55 -13.76 -6.85
N LYS A 49 -9.09 -14.53 -5.86
CA LYS A 49 -9.99 -15.53 -5.30
C LYS A 49 -11.19 -14.68 -4.96
N GLY A 50 -12.23 -14.76 -5.78
CA GLY A 50 -13.56 -14.44 -5.35
C GLY A 50 -13.70 -15.29 -4.11
N ALA A 51 -13.34 -14.72 -2.97
CA ALA A 51 -13.77 -15.19 -1.69
C ALA A 51 -15.25 -15.29 -1.93
N PHE A 52 -15.71 -16.53 -2.00
CA PHE A 52 -17.07 -16.97 -2.14
C PHE A 52 -17.87 -16.01 -1.26
N ILE A 53 -18.39 -14.94 -1.88
CA ILE A 53 -19.14 -13.91 -1.17
C ILE A 53 -20.27 -14.74 -0.62
N LYS A 54 -20.43 -14.74 0.70
CA LYS A 54 -21.53 -15.46 1.32
C LYS A 54 -22.82 -14.94 0.69
N ASP A 55 -23.31 -15.66 -0.32
CA ASP A 55 -24.54 -15.44 -1.07
C ASP A 55 -25.77 -15.38 -0.15
N ILE A 56 -25.60 -15.78 1.11
CA ILE A 56 -26.66 -15.83 2.11
C ILE A 56 -26.95 -14.45 2.74
N THR A 57 -25.97 -13.53 2.83
CA THR A 57 -26.20 -12.18 3.37
C THR A 57 -26.54 -11.15 2.30
N GLN A 58 -26.25 -11.43 1.02
CA GLN A 58 -26.47 -10.52 -0.09
C GLN A 58 -27.94 -10.51 -0.58
N ALA A 59 -28.70 -11.57 -0.28
CA ALA A 59 -30.12 -11.68 -0.62
C ALA A 59 -31.07 -10.92 0.33
N ALA A 60 -30.65 -10.66 1.59
CA ALA A 60 -31.49 -9.99 2.60
C ALA A 60 -31.47 -8.46 2.46
N CYS A 61 -30.35 -7.91 1.99
CA CYS A 61 -30.19 -6.47 1.79
C CYS A 61 -30.53 -6.13 0.34
N SER A 62 -31.54 -5.29 0.10
CA SER A 62 -31.91 -4.87 -1.26
C SER A 62 -30.83 -3.98 -1.89
N ILE A 63 -29.88 -4.58 -2.63
CA ILE A 63 -28.81 -3.88 -3.36
C ILE A 63 -29.34 -3.13 -4.61
N HIS A 64 -30.66 -3.04 -4.79
CA HIS A 64 -31.31 -2.53 -5.99
C HIS A 64 -30.96 -1.08 -6.40
N ALA A 65 -30.33 -0.29 -5.52
CA ALA A 65 -29.88 1.08 -5.80
C ALA A 65 -28.40 1.22 -6.19
N MET A 66 -27.61 0.13 -6.22
CA MET A 66 -26.17 0.20 -6.48
C MET A 66 -25.80 -0.26 -7.89
N SER A 67 -24.93 0.49 -8.57
CA SER A 67 -24.39 0.08 -9.87
C SER A 67 -23.57 -1.21 -9.75
N SER A 68 -23.61 -2.09 -10.76
CA SER A 68 -22.90 -3.38 -10.73
C SER A 68 -21.39 -3.26 -10.51
N GLN A 69 -20.79 -2.11 -10.83
CA GLN A 69 -19.37 -1.83 -10.62
C GLN A 69 -19.06 -1.50 -9.15
N GLU A 70 -20.00 -0.94 -8.39
CA GLU A 70 -19.80 -0.54 -7.00
C GLU A 70 -19.97 -1.67 -6.00
N ILE A 71 -20.67 -2.75 -6.38
CA ILE A 71 -20.88 -3.93 -5.55
C ILE A 71 -19.55 -4.56 -5.12
N HIS A 72 -18.52 -4.49 -5.96
CA HIS A 72 -17.19 -5.06 -5.65
C HIS A 72 -16.42 -4.31 -4.56
N TYR A 73 -16.81 -3.07 -4.22
CA TYR A 73 -16.13 -2.25 -3.22
C TYR A 73 -16.87 -2.15 -1.88
N VAL A 74 -17.95 -2.94 -1.73
CA VAL A 74 -18.83 -2.88 -0.57
C VAL A 74 -18.93 -4.24 0.11
N HIS A 75 -18.93 -4.20 1.43
CA HIS A 75 -19.08 -5.37 2.29
C HIS A 75 -20.11 -5.08 3.38
N PHE A 76 -20.72 -6.13 3.90
CA PHE A 76 -21.70 -6.05 4.99
C PHE A 76 -21.13 -6.80 6.20
N PRO A 77 -20.38 -6.12 7.08
CA PRO A 77 -19.77 -6.74 8.24
C PRO A 77 -20.84 -7.14 9.27
N ASN A 78 -20.60 -8.25 9.96
CA ASN A 78 -21.44 -8.73 11.07
C ASN A 78 -20.57 -8.88 12.33
N PRO A 79 -20.32 -7.78 13.06
CA PRO A 79 -19.46 -7.78 14.25
C PRO A 79 -20.03 -8.65 15.37
N LYS A 80 -19.18 -9.40 16.08
CA LYS A 80 -19.64 -10.27 17.18
C LYS A 80 -19.76 -9.53 18.51
N THR A 81 -18.93 -8.51 18.71
CA THR A 81 -18.75 -7.83 20.00
C THR A 81 -19.76 -6.71 20.25
N TYR A 82 -20.43 -6.21 19.21
CA TYR A 82 -21.40 -5.14 19.31
C TYR A 82 -22.45 -5.29 18.22
N ARG A 83 -23.74 -5.23 18.59
CA ARG A 83 -24.86 -5.35 17.64
C ARG A 83 -25.66 -4.06 17.64
N ARG A 84 -25.74 -3.45 16.46
CA ARG A 84 -26.73 -2.44 16.13
C ARG A 84 -27.54 -2.98 14.99
N GLU A 85 -28.64 -3.61 15.33
CA GLU A 85 -29.57 -4.18 14.36
C GLU A 85 -30.07 -3.10 13.37
N GLU A 86 -30.13 -1.83 13.81
CA GLU A 86 -30.39 -0.67 12.93
C GLU A 86 -29.33 -0.47 11.82
N CYS A 87 -28.10 -0.98 12.01
CA CYS A 87 -27.03 -0.94 11.03
C CYS A 87 -26.96 -2.23 10.19
N GLU A 88 -27.83 -3.20 10.44
CA GLU A 88 -27.95 -4.38 9.58
C GLU A 88 -28.21 -3.91 8.14
N CYS A 89 -27.54 -4.53 7.17
CA CYS A 89 -27.56 -4.09 5.78
C CYS A 89 -26.95 -2.70 5.49
N THR A 90 -26.13 -2.12 6.37
CA THR A 90 -25.34 -0.93 6.02
C THR A 90 -24.12 -1.33 5.17
N PRO A 91 -23.99 -0.81 3.93
CA PRO A 91 -22.84 -1.09 3.08
C PRO A 91 -21.59 -0.38 3.61
N VAL A 92 -20.52 -1.15 3.86
CA VAL A 92 -19.24 -0.64 4.36
C VAL A 92 -18.18 -0.71 3.27
N ARG A 93 -17.50 0.42 3.04
CA ARG A 93 -16.37 0.53 2.12
C ARG A 93 -15.06 0.43 2.87
N LEU A 94 -14.11 -0.30 2.28
CA LEU A 94 -12.76 -0.40 2.81
C LEU A 94 -11.88 0.66 2.16
N PHE A 95 -10.99 1.28 2.94
CA PHE A 95 -9.98 2.18 2.40
C PHE A 95 -8.64 2.03 3.12
N VAL A 96 -7.58 2.41 2.43
CA VAL A 96 -6.24 2.53 3.00
C VAL A 96 -5.69 3.91 2.65
N ILE A 97 -5.21 4.63 3.66
CA ILE A 97 -4.44 5.86 3.45
C ILE A 97 -2.99 5.43 3.26
N MET A 98 -2.49 5.52 2.03
CA MET A 98 -1.08 5.28 1.73
C MET A 98 -0.35 6.60 1.72
N SER A 99 0.70 6.71 2.52
CA SER A 99 1.46 7.96 2.61
C SER A 99 2.93 7.72 2.90
N MET A 100 3.77 8.70 2.60
CA MET A 100 5.10 8.80 3.19
C MET A 100 5.01 9.43 4.58
N GLN A 101 6.09 9.38 5.34
CA GLN A 101 6.24 10.12 6.58
C GLN A 101 6.01 11.61 6.34
N ARG A 102 5.47 12.30 7.35
CA ARG A 102 5.31 13.77 7.42
C ARG A 102 4.38 14.42 6.38
N SER A 103 3.74 13.64 5.51
CA SER A 103 2.71 14.04 4.54
C SER A 103 1.41 14.69 5.08
N GLY A 104 1.30 15.01 6.38
CA GLY A 104 0.05 15.47 6.99
C GLY A 104 -1.03 14.39 7.12
N SER A 105 -0.70 13.12 6.86
CA SER A 105 -1.65 12.00 6.87
C SER A 105 -2.31 11.74 8.23
N GLY A 106 -1.63 12.04 9.34
CA GLY A 106 -2.24 12.00 10.69
C GLY A 106 -3.32 13.06 10.86
N TRP A 107 -3.12 14.27 10.34
CA TRP A 107 -4.11 15.34 10.40
C TRP A 107 -5.33 14.97 9.56
N PHE A 108 -5.10 14.48 8.33
CA PHE A 108 -6.16 13.99 7.46
C PHE A 108 -6.93 12.81 8.07
N GLU A 109 -6.24 11.87 8.71
CA GLU A 109 -6.88 10.76 9.43
C GLU A 109 -7.83 11.28 10.52
N THR A 110 -7.39 12.25 11.33
CA THR A 110 -8.26 12.82 12.37
C THR A 110 -9.44 13.60 11.81
N LEU A 111 -9.29 14.27 10.65
CA LEU A 111 -10.41 14.87 9.94
C LEU A 111 -11.44 13.82 9.53
N LEU A 112 -11.00 12.73 8.88
CA LEU A 112 -11.89 11.64 8.50
C LEU A 112 -12.59 11.05 9.72
N ASN A 113 -11.86 10.85 10.83
CA ASN A 113 -12.42 10.36 12.09
C ASN A 113 -13.36 11.35 12.79
N SER A 114 -13.48 12.61 12.37
CA SER A 114 -14.55 13.49 12.86
C SER A 114 -15.91 13.19 12.21
N HIS A 115 -15.93 12.44 11.10
CA HIS A 115 -17.16 12.02 10.45
C HIS A 115 -17.82 10.86 11.23
N PRO A 116 -19.15 10.89 11.48
CA PRO A 116 -19.83 9.86 12.28
C PRO A 116 -19.78 8.46 11.63
N ASN A 117 -19.80 8.40 10.30
CA ASN A 117 -19.81 7.14 9.53
C ASN A 117 -18.44 6.69 9.00
N VAL A 118 -17.33 7.34 9.37
CA VAL A 118 -15.98 6.96 8.92
C VAL A 118 -15.11 6.57 10.12
N SER A 119 -14.41 5.45 10.02
CA SER A 119 -13.46 5.01 11.04
C SER A 119 -12.12 4.65 10.41
N SER A 120 -11.07 5.43 10.69
CA SER A 120 -9.68 5.12 10.37
C SER A 120 -8.94 4.71 11.64
N ASN A 121 -8.22 3.59 11.59
CA ASN A 121 -7.55 2.97 12.75
C ASN A 121 -6.04 3.22 12.80
N GLY A 122 -5.55 4.25 12.11
CA GLY A 122 -4.14 4.63 12.11
C GLY A 122 -3.20 3.56 11.58
N GLU A 123 -1.95 3.61 12.06
CA GLU A 123 -0.85 2.75 11.61
C GLU A 123 -0.87 1.41 12.33
N ILE A 124 -1.89 0.60 12.08
CA ILE A 124 -2.00 -0.72 12.72
C ILE A 124 -0.82 -1.64 12.38
N PHE A 125 -0.07 -1.39 11.32
CA PHE A 125 1.10 -2.21 10.96
C PHE A 125 2.45 -1.60 11.38
N SER A 126 2.43 -0.52 12.16
CA SER A 126 3.65 0.01 12.81
C SER A 126 4.31 -1.02 13.74
N VAL A 127 3.50 -1.85 14.40
CA VAL A 127 3.95 -2.91 15.30
C VAL A 127 4.49 -4.09 14.49
N LYS A 128 5.80 -4.37 14.66
CA LYS A 128 6.52 -5.42 13.92
C LYS A 128 5.82 -6.79 13.95
N GLN A 129 5.25 -7.17 15.08
CA GLN A 129 4.54 -8.45 15.22
C GLN A 129 3.37 -8.57 14.23
N ARG A 130 2.60 -7.49 14.01
CA ARG A 130 1.42 -7.49 13.13
C ARG A 130 1.76 -7.67 11.65
N ARG A 131 3.02 -7.41 11.27
CA ARG A 131 3.55 -7.60 9.91
C ARG A 131 4.62 -8.70 9.81
N SER A 132 4.68 -9.58 10.82
CA SER A 132 5.69 -10.64 10.90
C SER A 132 5.56 -11.69 9.78
N ASN A 133 4.34 -11.99 9.36
CA ASN A 133 4.03 -12.89 8.26
C ASN A 133 2.63 -12.60 7.69
N ILE A 134 2.32 -13.23 6.55
CA ILE A 134 1.06 -13.02 5.83
C ILE A 134 -0.18 -13.40 6.64
N SER A 135 -0.13 -14.48 7.43
CA SER A 135 -1.25 -14.94 8.25
C SER A 135 -1.59 -13.93 9.33
N THR A 136 -0.59 -13.32 9.97
CA THR A 136 -0.80 -12.27 10.96
C THR A 136 -1.37 -11.00 10.34
N ILE A 137 -0.89 -10.64 9.14
CA ILE A 137 -1.41 -9.48 8.40
C ILE A 137 -2.89 -9.71 8.08
N GLN A 138 -3.22 -10.88 7.52
CA GLN A 138 -4.59 -11.24 7.17
C GLN A 138 -5.49 -11.23 8.41
N ALA A 139 -5.09 -11.88 9.51
CA ALA A 139 -5.87 -11.89 10.75
C ALA A 139 -6.11 -10.47 11.30
N THR A 140 -5.12 -9.59 11.18
CA THR A 140 -5.26 -8.18 11.58
C THR A 140 -6.27 -7.44 10.70
N LEU A 141 -6.18 -7.62 9.37
CA LEU A 141 -7.13 -7.02 8.42
C LEU A 141 -8.55 -7.55 8.63
N ASP A 142 -8.70 -8.86 8.81
CA ASP A 142 -10.00 -9.50 9.06
C ASP A 142 -10.67 -8.89 10.30
N THR A 143 -9.89 -8.65 11.37
CA THR A 143 -10.40 -8.01 12.60
C THR A 143 -10.87 -6.56 12.35
N VAL A 144 -10.08 -5.78 11.61
CA VAL A 144 -10.42 -4.38 11.28
C VAL A 144 -11.65 -4.28 10.40
N TYR A 145 -11.70 -5.09 9.34
CA TYR A 145 -12.77 -5.03 8.35
C TYR A 145 -14.06 -5.74 8.81
N ALA A 146 -13.98 -6.60 9.83
CA ALA A 146 -15.16 -7.08 10.55
C ALA A 146 -15.73 -6.07 11.57
N LEU A 147 -15.14 -4.86 11.67
CA LEU A 147 -15.48 -3.85 12.68
C LEU A 147 -15.28 -4.33 14.13
N GLU A 148 -14.40 -5.31 14.35
CA GLU A 148 -14.09 -5.85 15.68
C GLU A 148 -12.87 -5.17 16.32
N TRP A 149 -12.22 -4.25 15.60
CA TRP A 149 -11.05 -3.53 16.08
C TRP A 149 -11.42 -2.48 17.13
N VAL A 150 -10.91 -2.65 18.35
CA VAL A 150 -11.10 -1.70 19.45
C VAL A 150 -10.08 -0.58 19.33
N SER A 151 -10.55 0.64 19.08
CA SER A 151 -9.72 1.85 19.03
C SER A 151 -10.49 3.08 19.54
N SER A 152 -9.77 4.18 19.76
CA SER A 152 -10.37 5.48 20.09
C SER A 152 -11.26 6.05 18.97
N SER A 153 -11.21 5.48 17.77
CA SER A 153 -12.00 5.91 16.61
C SER A 153 -13.36 5.21 16.53
N ALA A 154 -13.68 4.29 17.45
CA ALA A 154 -14.96 3.59 17.50
C ALA A 154 -16.14 4.56 17.47
N LYS A 155 -17.18 4.22 16.70
CA LYS A 155 -18.30 5.11 16.40
C LYS A 155 -19.58 4.74 17.13
N ASN A 156 -20.27 5.79 17.55
CA ASN A 156 -21.63 5.73 18.08
C ASN A 156 -22.68 5.87 16.98
N ASP A 157 -22.33 5.76 15.70
CA ASP A 157 -23.24 5.65 14.55
C ASP A 157 -22.83 4.48 13.64
N CYS A 158 -23.69 4.11 12.68
CA CYS A 158 -23.35 3.08 11.70
C CYS A 158 -22.13 3.50 10.86
N VAL A 159 -21.09 2.65 10.84
CA VAL A 159 -19.91 2.89 10.01
C VAL A 159 -20.25 2.55 8.56
N ALA A 160 -19.94 3.47 7.63
CA ALA A 160 -20.09 3.29 6.19
C ALA A 160 -18.75 3.22 5.45
N ALA A 161 -17.66 3.67 6.09
CA ALA A 161 -16.30 3.49 5.61
C ALA A 161 -15.34 3.17 6.75
N VAL A 162 -14.55 2.10 6.60
CA VAL A 162 -13.54 1.69 7.57
C VAL A 162 -12.18 1.51 6.88
N GLY A 163 -11.13 1.95 7.56
CA GLY A 163 -9.80 1.89 6.99
C GLY A 163 -8.68 1.96 8.01
N LEU A 164 -7.48 2.05 7.47
CA LEU A 164 -6.23 2.14 8.18
C LEU A 164 -5.24 3.00 7.40
N LYS A 165 -4.17 3.42 8.07
CA LYS A 165 -3.06 4.13 7.46
C LYS A 165 -1.87 3.19 7.28
N TRP A 166 -1.27 3.20 6.09
CA TRP A 166 -0.06 2.46 5.78
C TRP A 166 1.04 3.43 5.34
N MET A 167 2.13 3.49 6.10
CA MET A 167 3.29 4.31 5.74
C MET A 167 4.30 3.51 4.93
N LEU A 168 4.71 4.06 3.79
CA LEU A 168 5.64 3.41 2.86
C LEU A 168 7.09 3.45 3.35
N ASN A 169 7.45 4.47 4.13
CA ASN A 169 8.70 4.57 4.85
C ASN A 169 8.41 4.77 6.35
N GLN A 170 9.16 4.07 7.19
CA GLN A 170 9.13 4.31 8.64
C GLN A 170 10.31 5.20 9.00
N ALA A 171 10.04 6.37 9.57
CA ALA A 171 11.07 7.20 10.17
C ALA A 171 10.77 7.37 11.67
N ASP A 172 11.80 7.13 12.49
CA ASP A 172 11.72 7.30 13.94
C ASP A 172 11.95 8.75 14.37
N LEU A 173 11.05 9.20 15.26
CA LEU A 173 11.09 10.43 16.05
C LEU A 173 11.23 11.76 15.27
N LEU A 174 11.28 12.87 16.01
CA LEU A 174 11.57 14.25 15.58
C LEU A 174 10.35 15.16 15.31
N ALA A 175 9.66 15.51 16.40
CA ALA A 175 8.85 16.73 16.48
C ALA A 175 9.60 17.92 17.11
N ARG A 176 10.84 17.72 17.63
CA ARG A 176 11.63 18.76 18.34
C ARG A 176 13.06 18.95 17.84
N TYR A 177 13.42 18.32 16.72
CA TYR A 177 14.81 18.32 16.23
C TYR A 177 14.92 19.18 14.98
N LYS A 178 15.98 19.98 14.92
CA LYS A 178 16.43 20.59 13.67
C LYS A 178 17.39 19.60 12.99
N PRO A 179 16.99 18.95 11.88
CA PRO A 179 17.87 18.02 11.23
C PRO A 179 19.02 18.71 10.52
N THR A 180 20.18 18.06 10.56
CA THR A 180 21.25 18.28 9.59
C THR A 180 21.03 17.27 8.46
N LEU A 181 20.78 17.75 7.25
CA LEU A 181 20.53 16.89 6.08
C LEU A 181 21.85 16.48 5.43
N ASN A 182 21.92 15.24 4.95
CA ASN A 182 23.05 14.81 4.15
C ASN A 182 22.90 15.29 2.70
N VAL A 183 23.53 16.41 2.37
CA VAL A 183 23.47 17.01 1.03
C VAL A 183 24.01 16.10 -0.08
N SER A 184 24.94 15.18 0.25
CA SER A 184 25.49 14.24 -0.73
C SER A 184 24.46 13.21 -1.22
N SER A 185 23.47 12.86 -0.40
CA SER A 185 22.39 11.93 -0.76
C SER A 185 21.08 12.65 -1.09
N LEU A 186 20.92 13.93 -0.75
CA LEU A 186 19.65 14.66 -0.81
C LEU A 186 18.89 14.51 -2.14
N ILE A 187 19.56 14.76 -3.27
CA ILE A 187 18.94 14.64 -4.61
C ILE A 187 18.50 13.20 -4.89
N SER A 188 19.31 12.22 -4.49
CA SER A 188 19.00 10.80 -4.64
C SER A 188 17.84 10.38 -3.74
N ASP A 189 17.78 10.87 -2.51
CA ASP A 189 16.73 10.57 -1.53
C ASP A 189 15.37 11.13 -1.97
N LEU A 190 15.37 12.37 -2.49
CA LEU A 190 14.19 12.97 -3.11
C LEU A 190 13.76 12.17 -4.35
N SER A 191 14.70 11.72 -5.18
CA SER A 191 14.39 10.95 -6.39
C SER A 191 13.85 9.57 -6.08
N THR A 192 14.35 8.96 -5.03
CA THR A 192 13.84 7.69 -4.51
C THR A 192 12.41 7.87 -4.02
N SER A 193 12.12 8.98 -3.33
CA SER A 193 10.77 9.28 -2.84
C SER A 193 9.76 9.49 -3.97
N GLU A 194 10.12 10.25 -5.00
CA GLU A 194 9.30 10.40 -6.21
C GLU A 194 9.07 9.05 -6.92
N HIS A 195 10.13 8.25 -7.06
CA HIS A 195 10.03 6.94 -7.71
C HIS A 195 9.12 5.99 -6.94
N MET A 196 9.22 5.94 -5.61
CA MET A 196 8.33 5.15 -4.77
C MET A 196 6.86 5.55 -4.91
N MET A 197 6.56 6.85 -5.04
CA MET A 197 5.19 7.32 -5.29
C MET A 197 4.70 6.89 -6.67
N ALA A 198 5.53 7.03 -7.70
CA ALA A 198 5.18 6.62 -9.06
C ALA A 198 4.94 5.10 -9.15
N GLU A 199 5.80 4.29 -8.52
CA GLU A 199 5.65 2.83 -8.45
C GLU A 199 4.37 2.45 -7.71
N ALA A 200 4.06 3.10 -6.58
CA ALA A 200 2.81 2.86 -5.86
C ALA A 200 1.59 3.17 -6.73
N LEU A 201 1.57 4.32 -7.42
CA LEU A 201 0.45 4.69 -8.31
C LEU A 201 0.29 3.69 -9.47
N GLU A 202 1.39 3.25 -10.07
CA GLU A 202 1.38 2.25 -11.13
C GLU A 202 0.87 0.90 -10.61
N TYR A 203 1.33 0.47 -9.42
CA TYR A 203 0.90 -0.76 -8.79
C TYR A 203 -0.61 -0.76 -8.49
N PHE A 204 -1.15 0.38 -8.06
CA PHE A 204 -2.56 0.54 -7.72
C PHE A 204 -3.42 1.14 -8.84
N LYS A 205 -2.93 1.18 -10.09
CA LYS A 205 -3.68 1.79 -11.21
C LYS A 205 -5.04 1.14 -11.48
N SER A 206 -5.18 -0.16 -11.19
CA SER A 206 -6.43 -0.91 -11.33
C SER A 206 -7.33 -0.81 -10.09
N CYS A 207 -6.80 -0.27 -8.99
CA CYS A 207 -7.55 0.01 -7.77
C CYS A 207 -8.09 1.43 -7.83
N ARG A 208 -9.29 1.62 -7.29
CA ARG A 208 -9.88 2.94 -7.14
C ARG A 208 -9.06 3.74 -6.11
N HIS A 209 -8.39 4.80 -6.55
CA HIS A 209 -7.54 5.64 -5.71
C HIS A 209 -7.84 7.12 -5.91
N LEU A 210 -7.48 7.93 -4.91
CA LEU A 210 -7.58 9.39 -4.92
C LEU A 210 -6.25 9.95 -4.41
N VAL A 211 -5.60 10.79 -5.20
CA VAL A 211 -4.36 11.47 -4.82
C VAL A 211 -4.74 12.79 -4.14
N LEU A 212 -4.21 13.01 -2.93
CA LEU A 212 -4.45 14.22 -2.15
C LEU A 212 -3.11 14.80 -1.73
N TYR A 213 -2.98 16.12 -1.90
CA TYR A 213 -1.87 16.90 -1.35
C TYR A 213 -2.37 17.65 -0.12
N TYR A 214 -1.52 17.71 0.92
CA TYR A 214 -1.88 18.36 2.18
C TYR A 214 -2.22 19.85 1.96
N GLU A 215 -1.46 20.51 1.10
CA GLU A 215 -1.58 21.91 0.73
C GLU A 215 -2.94 22.20 0.08
N ASP A 216 -3.41 21.27 -0.75
CA ASP A 216 -4.73 21.35 -1.38
C ASP A 216 -5.83 21.14 -0.33
N LEU A 217 -5.66 20.22 0.62
CA LEU A 217 -6.63 20.03 1.70
C LEU A 217 -6.75 21.25 2.62
N MET A 218 -5.67 22.01 2.77
CA MET A 218 -5.63 23.23 3.60
C MET A 218 -6.20 24.46 2.89
N LYS A 219 -5.96 24.59 1.57
CA LYS A 219 -6.36 25.77 0.77
C LYS A 219 -7.71 25.59 0.08
N ASN A 220 -8.07 24.35 -0.28
CA ASN A 220 -9.19 24.02 -1.14
C ASN A 220 -10.21 23.12 -0.43
N HIS A 221 -11.35 23.71 -0.04
CA HIS A 221 -12.46 22.96 0.57
C HIS A 221 -13.05 21.87 -0.35
N LYS A 222 -12.82 21.93 -1.66
CA LYS A 222 -13.26 20.88 -2.60
C LYS A 222 -12.52 19.55 -2.38
N ALA A 223 -11.24 19.57 -2.05
CA ALA A 223 -10.46 18.32 -1.87
C ALA A 223 -11.01 17.45 -0.72
N LEU A 224 -11.49 18.07 0.37
CA LEU A 224 -12.18 17.37 1.45
C LEU A 224 -13.57 16.84 1.05
N SER A 225 -14.23 17.52 0.11
CA SER A 225 -15.49 17.04 -0.46
C SER A 225 -15.23 15.83 -1.36
N ASP A 226 -14.23 15.91 -2.23
CA ASP A 226 -13.81 14.80 -3.11
C ASP A 226 -13.43 13.55 -2.28
N ALA A 227 -12.79 13.72 -1.11
CA ALA A 227 -12.50 12.61 -0.20
C ALA A 227 -13.76 11.95 0.40
N GLN A 228 -14.76 12.75 0.81
CA GLN A 228 -16.04 12.22 1.33
C GLN A 228 -16.85 11.53 0.23
N GLU A 229 -16.86 12.11 -0.98
CA GLU A 229 -17.46 11.49 -2.16
C GLU A 229 -16.77 10.18 -2.53
N PHE A 230 -15.44 10.15 -2.48
CA PHE A 230 -14.66 8.93 -2.71
C PHE A 230 -15.04 7.85 -1.69
N LEU A 231 -15.26 8.20 -0.41
CA LEU A 231 -15.71 7.23 0.59
C LEU A 231 -17.21 6.92 0.52
N ARG A 232 -17.96 7.63 -0.33
CA ARG A 232 -19.43 7.56 -0.47
C ARG A 232 -20.15 7.78 0.86
N VAL A 233 -19.66 8.74 1.64
CA VAL A 233 -20.31 9.18 2.88
C VAL A 233 -20.97 10.55 2.66
N PRO A 234 -22.05 10.88 3.41
CA PRO A 234 -22.68 12.18 3.31
C PRO A 234 -21.68 13.31 3.56
N PHE A 235 -21.80 14.42 2.84
CA PHE A 235 -20.94 15.57 3.08
C PHE A 235 -21.17 16.13 4.49
N ARG A 236 -20.08 16.25 5.25
CA ARG A 236 -20.03 16.89 6.56
C ARG A 236 -18.87 17.87 6.62
N LYS A 237 -18.99 18.83 7.54
CA LYS A 237 -17.87 19.67 7.94
C LYS A 237 -16.95 18.84 8.83
N LEU A 238 -15.79 18.49 8.32
CA LEU A 238 -14.77 17.75 9.06
C LEU A 238 -13.95 18.70 9.94
N VAL A 239 -13.53 18.22 11.11
CA VAL A 239 -12.72 18.99 12.06
C VAL A 239 -11.53 18.14 12.55
N SER A 240 -10.39 18.79 12.73
CA SER A 240 -9.23 18.17 13.36
C SER A 240 -8.67 19.12 14.40
N HIS A 241 -8.32 18.57 15.56
CA HIS A 241 -7.61 19.29 16.61
C HIS A 241 -6.08 19.19 16.45
N GLN A 242 -5.60 18.44 15.46
CA GLN A 242 -4.17 18.41 15.16
C GLN A 242 -3.76 19.73 14.51
N VAL A 243 -2.63 20.25 14.97
CA VAL A 243 -2.03 21.49 14.45
C VAL A 243 -0.78 21.15 13.67
N LYS A 244 -0.46 21.99 12.67
CA LYS A 244 0.82 21.90 11.97
C LYS A 244 1.94 22.11 12.99
N ILE A 245 2.83 21.12 13.11
CA ILE A 245 3.94 21.15 14.07
C ILE A 245 5.10 22.04 13.62
N HIS A 246 5.22 22.26 12.31
CA HIS A 246 6.29 23.03 11.68
C HIS A 246 5.72 24.26 10.99
N VAL A 247 5.74 25.39 11.69
CA VAL A 247 5.19 26.68 11.22
C VAL A 247 6.25 27.71 10.84
N LYS A 248 7.53 27.39 11.06
CA LYS A 248 8.67 28.28 10.79
C LYS A 248 9.16 28.14 9.35
N PRO A 249 9.94 29.09 8.80
CA PRO A 249 10.64 28.88 7.54
C PRO A 249 11.62 27.69 7.61
N LEU A 250 11.87 27.02 6.47
CA LEU A 250 12.81 25.88 6.41
C LEU A 250 14.23 26.24 6.89
N SER A 251 14.67 27.47 6.61
CA SER A 251 15.96 28.01 7.08
C SER A 251 16.11 28.03 8.59
N GLU A 252 15.00 28.16 9.32
CA GLU A 252 15.00 28.08 10.78
C GLU A 252 14.88 26.64 11.29
N GLN A 253 14.49 25.69 10.45
CA GLN A 253 14.20 24.32 10.83
C GLN A 253 15.32 23.34 10.49
N ILE A 254 16.16 23.65 9.50
CA ILE A 254 17.27 22.80 9.04
C ILE A 254 18.59 23.42 9.49
N ASN A 255 19.46 22.64 10.14
CA ASN A 255 20.72 23.16 10.70
C ASN A 255 21.70 23.62 9.62
N ASN A 256 21.85 22.87 8.53
CA ASN A 256 22.74 23.19 7.42
C ASN A 256 21.97 23.73 6.21
N TRP A 257 21.05 24.67 6.44
CA TRP A 257 20.15 25.20 5.41
C TRP A 257 20.89 25.77 4.20
N GLU A 258 21.98 26.52 4.39
CA GLU A 258 22.73 27.12 3.28
C GLU A 258 23.29 26.06 2.31
N GLU A 259 23.80 24.95 2.84
CA GLU A 259 24.28 23.83 2.03
C GLU A 259 23.14 23.13 1.28
N VAL A 260 22.00 22.96 1.96
CA VAL A 260 20.78 22.37 1.37
C VAL A 260 20.24 23.26 0.27
N TYR A 261 20.16 24.56 0.51
CA TYR A 261 19.71 25.55 -0.46
C TYR A 261 20.60 25.49 -1.71
N SER A 262 21.92 25.59 -1.54
CA SER A 262 22.87 25.53 -2.66
C SER A 262 22.84 24.19 -3.41
N THR A 263 22.47 23.09 -2.74
CA THR A 263 22.32 21.76 -3.38
C THR A 263 21.04 21.66 -4.21
N LEU A 264 19.96 22.30 -3.76
CA LEU A 264 18.66 22.29 -4.44
C LEU A 264 18.56 23.35 -5.55
N GLU A 265 19.24 24.49 -5.40
CA GLU A 265 19.32 25.56 -6.39
C GLU A 265 19.91 25.04 -7.71
N GLY A 266 19.23 25.28 -8.83
CA GLY A 266 19.62 24.77 -10.15
C GLY A 266 19.37 23.27 -10.37
N SER A 267 18.81 22.55 -9.39
CA SER A 267 18.42 21.15 -9.51
C SER A 267 16.96 20.99 -9.95
N LYS A 268 16.54 19.76 -10.32
CA LYS A 268 15.12 19.48 -10.60
C LYS A 268 14.18 19.73 -9.40
N TYR A 269 14.73 19.88 -8.20
CA TYR A 269 14.00 20.08 -6.94
C TYR A 269 14.04 21.52 -6.44
N GLU A 270 14.57 22.46 -7.23
CA GLU A 270 14.61 23.88 -6.86
C GLU A 270 13.23 24.42 -6.46
N TYR A 271 12.15 23.93 -7.10
CA TYR A 271 10.79 24.31 -6.77
C TYR A 271 10.42 24.11 -5.29
N LEU A 272 11.07 23.17 -4.59
CA LEU A 272 10.86 22.91 -3.18
C LEU A 272 11.35 24.07 -2.28
N LEU A 273 12.32 24.86 -2.73
CA LEU A 273 12.79 26.07 -2.02
C LEU A 273 11.71 27.15 -1.94
N HIS A 274 10.82 27.19 -2.93
CA HIS A 274 9.73 28.15 -3.02
C HIS A 274 8.39 27.63 -2.48
N HIS A 275 8.34 26.35 -2.12
CA HIS A 275 7.20 25.69 -1.50
C HIS A 275 7.61 25.12 -0.14
N PRO A 276 7.84 25.98 0.87
CA PRO A 276 8.40 25.58 2.16
C PRO A 276 7.54 24.57 2.94
N ASP A 277 6.30 24.35 2.50
CA ASP A 277 5.37 23.37 3.07
C ASP A 277 5.64 21.92 2.59
N ILE A 278 6.34 21.72 1.46
CA ILE A 278 6.51 20.41 0.80
C ILE A 278 7.72 19.62 1.33
N ILE A 279 8.69 20.26 1.99
CA ILE A 279 9.96 19.61 2.40
C ILE A 279 9.87 18.83 3.73
N LEU A 280 8.83 19.01 4.55
CA LEU A 280 8.76 18.39 5.89
C LEU A 280 7.45 17.68 6.19
#